data_AF-A0A432UN63-F1
#
_entry.id   AF-A0A432UN63-F1
#
_cell.length_a   1.000
_cell.length_b   1.000
_cell.length_c   1.000
_cell.angle_alpha   90.00
_cell.angle_beta   90.00
_cell.angle_gamma   90.00
#
_symmetry.space_group_name_H-M   'P 1'
#
loop_
_entity.id
_entity.type
_entity.pdbx_description
1 polymer ?
#
loop_
_entity_poly.entity_id
_entity_poly.type
_entity_poly.pdbx_seq_one_letter_code
_entity_poly.pdbx_strand_id
1 'polypeptide(L)'
;MFAKLKDGSALCLADYRDIKQGAVVPKSNEMFAQVQENVDLNGWGTIPQDYGIDALKQEALSEALQLLNTACDAITQDAPSKEIDSWKKQEDEARAWVADNTAPTPLIDGLLTSRGLGETKAQLVQKIIDNADLWAVAYSDVLGVYQNRVKRINSPTATLADIEAVIAEMEPVA
;
A
#
# COMPACT_ATOMS: atom_id res chain seq x y z
N MET A 1 -29.83 15.92 -14.47
CA MET A 1 -30.40 15.34 -13.23
C MET A 1 -29.33 15.42 -12.15
N PHE A 2 -29.69 15.78 -10.93
CA PHE A 2 -28.73 16.01 -9.85
C PHE A 2 -29.08 15.19 -8.61
N ALA A 3 -28.07 14.75 -7.85
CA ALA A 3 -28.23 14.20 -6.51
C ALA A 3 -27.64 15.16 -5.47
N LYS A 4 -28.28 15.25 -4.30
CA LYS A 4 -27.83 16.13 -3.22
C LYS A 4 -26.85 15.40 -2.31
N LEU A 5 -25.64 15.93 -2.16
CA LEU A 5 -24.64 15.41 -1.23
C LEU A 5 -24.90 15.90 0.20
N LYS A 6 -24.26 15.26 1.20
CA LYS A 6 -24.48 15.56 2.63
C LYS A 6 -24.13 17.00 3.00
N ASP A 7 -23.10 17.57 2.38
CA ASP A 7 -22.69 18.97 2.54
C ASP A 7 -23.63 19.97 1.82
N GLY A 8 -24.62 19.47 1.09
CA GLY A 8 -25.58 20.24 0.33
C GLY A 8 -25.10 20.67 -1.06
N SER A 9 -23.91 20.27 -1.49
CA SER A 9 -23.50 20.37 -2.89
C SER A 9 -24.29 19.38 -3.77
N ALA A 10 -24.21 19.56 -5.09
CA ALA A 10 -24.94 18.74 -6.05
C ALA A 10 -24.00 17.93 -6.93
N LEU A 11 -24.23 16.62 -6.99
CA LEU A 11 -23.60 15.73 -7.95
C LEU A 11 -24.40 15.74 -9.26
N CYS A 12 -23.74 16.06 -10.36
CA CYS A 12 -24.31 15.94 -11.70
C CYS A 12 -24.38 14.47 -12.14
N LEU A 13 -25.57 13.94 -12.37
CA LEU A 13 -25.78 12.53 -12.73
C LEU A 13 -25.73 12.28 -14.24
N ALA A 14 -25.84 13.33 -15.05
CA ALA A 14 -25.77 13.30 -16.51
C ALA A 14 -25.48 14.72 -17.00
N ASP A 15 -24.75 14.83 -18.12
CA ASP A 15 -24.45 16.12 -18.77
C ASP A 15 -25.68 17.03 -18.83
N TYR A 16 -25.54 18.24 -18.26
CA TYR A 16 -26.60 19.22 -18.21
C TYR A 16 -26.03 20.63 -18.43
N ARG A 17 -26.32 21.20 -19.61
CA ARG A 17 -25.77 22.48 -20.05
C ARG A 17 -24.24 22.47 -19.92
N ASP A 18 -23.70 23.35 -19.09
CA ASP A 18 -22.26 23.51 -18.87
C ASP A 18 -21.70 22.57 -17.78
N ILE A 19 -22.57 21.83 -17.09
CA ILE A 19 -22.20 20.94 -15.99
C ILE A 19 -22.10 19.50 -16.52
N LYS A 20 -20.90 18.91 -16.44
CA LYS A 20 -20.64 17.54 -16.90
C LYS A 20 -21.02 16.50 -15.85
N GLN A 21 -21.38 15.30 -16.32
CA GLN A 21 -21.61 14.16 -15.44
C GLN A 21 -20.41 13.94 -14.50
N GLY A 22 -20.69 13.61 -13.24
CA GLY A 22 -19.69 13.43 -12.21
C GLY A 22 -19.20 14.72 -11.55
N ALA A 23 -19.52 15.89 -12.11
CA ALA A 23 -19.16 17.17 -11.50
C ALA A 23 -19.90 17.37 -10.17
N VAL A 24 -19.16 17.81 -9.15
CA VAL A 24 -19.72 18.29 -7.89
C VAL A 24 -19.83 19.81 -7.97
N VAL A 25 -21.04 20.33 -7.78
CA VAL A 25 -21.36 21.76 -7.83
C VAL A 25 -21.67 22.25 -6.40
N PRO A 26 -20.75 22.98 -5.76
CA PRO A 26 -21.00 23.59 -4.45
C PRO A 26 -22.14 24.63 -4.51
N LYS A 27 -22.83 24.85 -3.40
CA LYS A 27 -23.86 25.91 -3.29
C LYS A 27 -23.35 27.32 -3.60
N SER A 28 -22.07 27.56 -3.35
CA SER A 28 -21.40 28.83 -3.62
C SER A 28 -21.00 29.02 -5.09
N ASN A 29 -21.10 27.97 -5.92
CA ASN A 29 -20.72 28.03 -7.32
C ASN A 29 -21.82 28.74 -8.13
N GLU A 30 -21.43 29.59 -9.08
CA GLU A 30 -22.36 30.31 -9.95
C GLU A 30 -23.27 29.39 -10.78
N MET A 31 -22.81 28.18 -11.09
CA MET A 31 -23.59 27.15 -11.80
C MET A 31 -24.68 26.51 -10.94
N PHE A 32 -24.71 26.75 -9.62
CA PHE A 32 -25.72 26.17 -8.73
C PHE A 32 -27.14 26.67 -9.04
N ALA A 33 -27.29 27.84 -9.68
CA ALA A 33 -28.58 28.29 -10.21
C ALA A 33 -29.14 27.33 -11.27
N GLN A 34 -28.27 26.77 -12.12
CA GLN A 34 -28.66 25.78 -13.14
C GLN A 34 -29.06 24.44 -12.49
N VAL A 35 -28.40 24.06 -11.39
CA VAL A 35 -28.77 22.90 -10.58
C VAL A 35 -30.18 23.09 -10.02
N GLN A 36 -30.45 24.25 -9.41
CA GLN A 36 -31.75 24.54 -8.80
C GLN A 36 -32.88 24.49 -9.83
N GLU A 37 -32.69 25.10 -11.02
CA GLU A 37 -33.65 25.02 -12.12
C GLU A 37 -33.95 23.56 -12.52
N ASN A 38 -32.92 22.71 -12.63
CA ASN A 38 -33.12 21.31 -12.99
C ASN A 38 -33.88 20.54 -11.90
N VAL A 39 -33.54 20.78 -10.63
CA VAL A 39 -34.14 20.11 -9.47
C VAL A 39 -35.59 20.57 -9.25
N ASP A 40 -35.92 21.84 -9.50
CA ASP A 40 -37.29 22.33 -9.40
C ASP A 40 -38.23 21.64 -10.40
N LEU A 41 -37.69 21.27 -11.57
CA LEU A 41 -38.44 20.58 -12.63
C LEU A 41 -38.51 19.06 -12.43
N ASN A 42 -37.42 18.44 -11.98
CA ASN A 42 -37.25 16.98 -12.01
C ASN A 42 -37.15 16.32 -10.62
N GLY A 43 -37.05 17.12 -9.56
CA GLY A 43 -36.68 16.66 -8.24
C GLY A 43 -35.21 16.26 -8.12
N TRP A 44 -34.83 15.86 -6.91
CA TRP A 44 -33.51 15.26 -6.64
C TRP A 44 -33.50 13.78 -7.04
N GLY A 45 -32.43 13.37 -7.72
CA GLY A 45 -32.09 11.98 -7.97
C GLY A 45 -31.41 11.31 -6.78
N THR A 46 -31.19 10.00 -6.91
CA THR A 46 -30.43 9.19 -5.96
C THR A 46 -28.94 9.27 -6.25
N ILE A 47 -28.11 9.30 -5.21
CA ILE A 47 -26.66 9.19 -5.35
C ILE A 47 -26.33 7.80 -5.93
N PRO A 48 -25.51 7.69 -6.99
CA PRO A 48 -25.03 6.41 -7.49
C PRO A 48 -24.30 5.61 -6.41
N GLN A 49 -24.49 4.29 -6.37
CA GLN A 49 -23.86 3.42 -5.37
C GLN A 49 -22.33 3.35 -5.48
N ASP A 50 -21.77 3.70 -6.63
CA ASP A 50 -20.35 3.77 -6.92
C ASP A 50 -19.77 5.20 -6.81
N TYR A 51 -20.60 6.19 -6.43
CA TYR A 51 -20.12 7.55 -6.28
C TYR A 51 -19.01 7.65 -5.22
N GLY A 52 -17.86 8.19 -5.62
CA GLY A 52 -16.71 8.37 -4.74
C GLY A 52 -15.82 7.13 -4.57
N ILE A 53 -16.15 6.00 -5.22
CA ILE A 53 -15.38 4.76 -5.06
C ILE A 53 -13.93 4.93 -5.52
N ASP A 54 -13.67 5.66 -6.60
CA ASP A 54 -12.30 5.86 -7.11
C ASP A 54 -11.42 6.66 -6.13
N ALA A 55 -11.99 7.69 -5.51
CA ALA A 55 -11.28 8.47 -4.49
C ALA A 55 -10.98 7.60 -3.27
N LEU A 56 -11.95 6.79 -2.83
CA LEU A 56 -11.78 5.89 -1.70
C LEU A 56 -10.75 4.78 -1.99
N LYS A 57 -10.72 4.24 -3.22
CA LYS A 57 -9.68 3.29 -3.66
C LYS A 57 -8.29 3.90 -3.60
N GLN A 58 -8.13 5.14 -4.06
CA GLN A 58 -6.84 5.84 -4.03
C GLN A 58 -6.34 6.04 -2.60
N GLU A 59 -7.23 6.46 -1.69
CA GLU A 59 -6.93 6.58 -0.26
C GLU A 59 -6.50 5.23 0.34
N ALA A 60 -7.31 4.19 0.13
CA ALA A 60 -7.03 2.84 0.63
C ALA A 60 -5.70 2.26 0.10
N LEU A 61 -5.35 2.51 -1.17
CA LEU A 61 -4.06 2.09 -1.74
C LEU A 61 -2.89 2.84 -1.10
N SER A 62 -3.04 4.14 -0.87
CA SER A 62 -2.02 4.95 -0.21
C SER A 62 -1.78 4.47 1.22
N GLU A 63 -2.84 4.22 1.98
CA GLU A 63 -2.77 3.71 3.35
C GLU A 63 -2.14 2.31 3.40
N ALA A 64 -2.56 1.39 2.52
CA ALA A 64 -1.98 0.05 2.44
C ALA A 64 -0.47 0.09 2.16
N LEU A 65 -0.01 1.00 1.29
CA LEU A 65 1.42 1.20 1.02
C LEU A 65 2.16 1.78 2.23
N GLN A 66 1.55 2.76 2.93
CA GLN A 66 2.13 3.31 4.15
C GLN A 66 2.32 2.24 5.22
N LEU A 67 1.32 1.38 5.43
CA LEU A 67 1.41 0.27 6.39
C LEU A 67 2.49 -0.74 6.01
N LEU A 68 2.63 -1.08 4.72
CA LEU A 68 3.74 -1.93 4.25
C LEU A 68 5.09 -1.29 4.60
N ASN A 69 5.27 -0.01 4.28
CA ASN A 69 6.53 0.69 4.54
C ASN A 69 6.84 0.76 6.03
N THR A 70 5.88 1.15 6.87
CA THR A 70 6.06 1.19 8.33
C THR A 70 6.42 -0.17 8.91
N ALA A 71 5.78 -1.23 8.44
CA ALA A 71 6.12 -2.58 8.89
C ALA A 71 7.52 -3.01 8.43
N CYS A 72 7.91 -2.72 7.18
CA CYS A 72 9.27 -2.95 6.69
C CYS A 72 10.30 -2.19 7.53
N ASP A 73 10.07 -0.90 7.80
CA ASP A 73 10.95 -0.06 8.61
C ASP A 73 11.11 -0.63 10.02
N ALA A 74 10.03 -1.16 10.62
CA ALA A 74 10.09 -1.79 11.94
C ALA A 74 10.90 -3.10 11.94
N ILE A 75 10.79 -3.92 10.89
CA ILE A 75 11.57 -5.16 10.78
C ILE A 75 13.06 -4.83 10.53
N THR A 76 13.37 -3.74 9.82
CA THR A 76 14.75 -3.33 9.49
C THR A 76 15.33 -2.25 10.40
N GLN A 77 14.68 -1.91 11.52
CA GLN A 77 15.00 -0.70 12.30
C GLN A 77 16.46 -0.60 12.77
N ASP A 78 17.10 -1.75 13.01
CA ASP A 78 18.48 -1.84 13.51
C ASP A 78 19.54 -1.90 12.39
N ALA A 79 19.12 -1.87 11.12
CA ALA A 79 19.99 -2.03 9.96
C ALA A 79 19.98 -0.77 9.07
N PRO A 80 21.13 -0.11 8.83
CA PRO A 80 21.23 0.96 7.85
C PRO A 80 20.88 0.49 6.44
N SER A 81 20.32 1.36 5.60
CA SER A 81 19.95 1.03 4.22
C SER A 81 21.10 0.43 3.39
N LYS A 82 22.32 0.92 3.59
CA LYS A 82 23.52 0.38 2.91
C LYS A 82 23.89 -1.03 3.35
N GLU A 83 23.54 -1.42 4.56
CA GLU A 83 23.69 -2.80 5.01
C GLU A 83 22.63 -3.70 4.35
N ILE A 84 21.38 -3.25 4.32
CA ILE A 84 20.25 -3.96 3.68
C ILE A 84 20.53 -4.22 2.20
N ASP A 85 21.05 -3.22 1.47
CA ASP A 85 21.46 -3.34 0.06
C ASP A 85 22.41 -4.53 -0.20
N SER A 86 23.17 -4.95 0.83
CA SER A 86 24.14 -6.04 0.74
C SER A 86 23.59 -7.42 1.12
N TRP A 87 22.44 -7.50 1.80
CA TRP A 87 21.93 -8.74 2.40
C TRP A 87 21.78 -9.87 1.39
N LYS A 88 21.22 -9.59 0.21
CA LYS A 88 21.06 -10.61 -0.84
C LYS A 88 22.38 -11.23 -1.27
N LYS A 89 23.44 -10.41 -1.38
CA LYS A 89 24.78 -10.87 -1.74
C LYS A 89 25.40 -11.72 -0.62
N GLN A 90 25.19 -11.32 0.63
CA GLN A 90 25.63 -12.11 1.80
C GLN A 90 24.92 -13.46 1.84
N GLU A 91 23.59 -13.49 1.66
CA GLU A 91 22.80 -14.72 1.62
C GLU A 91 23.26 -15.66 0.50
N ASP A 92 23.46 -15.13 -0.73
CA ASP A 92 23.92 -15.92 -1.87
C ASP A 92 25.28 -16.58 -1.61
N GLU A 93 26.23 -15.82 -1.07
CA GLU A 93 27.54 -16.34 -0.69
C GLU A 93 27.45 -17.38 0.42
N ALA A 94 26.63 -17.12 1.44
CA ALA A 94 26.43 -18.01 2.57
C ALA A 94 25.83 -19.36 2.12
N ARG A 95 24.74 -19.32 1.34
CA ARG A 95 24.09 -20.54 0.83
C ARG A 95 24.98 -21.30 -0.15
N ALA A 96 25.73 -20.60 -1.01
CA ALA A 96 26.71 -21.23 -1.89
C ALA A 96 27.81 -21.94 -1.10
N TRP A 97 28.34 -21.32 -0.05
CA TRP A 97 29.37 -21.91 0.80
C TRP A 97 28.88 -23.11 1.61
N VAL A 98 27.61 -23.11 2.05
CA VAL A 98 26.98 -24.29 2.67
C VAL A 98 26.87 -25.46 1.68
N ALA A 99 26.58 -25.19 0.41
CA ALA A 99 26.49 -26.21 -0.63
C ALA A 99 27.88 -26.72 -1.08
N ASP A 100 28.87 -25.83 -1.12
CA ASP A 100 30.26 -26.11 -1.50
C ASP A 100 31.20 -25.17 -0.71
N ASN A 101 31.93 -25.73 0.26
CA ASN A 101 32.80 -24.93 1.13
C ASN A 101 34.03 -24.33 0.42
N THR A 102 34.23 -24.63 -0.87
CA THR A 102 35.24 -24.01 -1.74
C THR A 102 34.70 -22.82 -2.54
N ALA A 103 33.38 -22.57 -2.49
CA ALA A 103 32.75 -21.46 -3.17
C ALA A 103 33.31 -20.11 -2.67
N PRO A 104 33.57 -19.15 -3.59
CA PRO A 104 34.12 -17.86 -3.23
C PRO A 104 33.08 -17.01 -2.50
N THR A 105 33.47 -16.43 -1.36
CA THR A 105 32.61 -15.52 -0.57
C THR A 105 33.32 -14.21 -0.25
N PRO A 106 33.73 -13.42 -1.27
CA PRO A 106 34.56 -12.23 -1.07
C PRO A 106 33.94 -11.19 -0.12
N LEU A 107 32.60 -11.07 -0.07
CA LEU A 107 31.95 -10.16 0.88
C LEU A 107 32.03 -10.69 2.31
N ILE A 108 31.70 -11.97 2.53
CA ILE A 108 31.79 -12.60 3.85
C ILE A 108 33.24 -12.62 4.36
N ASP A 109 34.21 -12.94 3.48
CA ASP A 109 35.64 -12.98 3.83
C ASP A 109 36.17 -11.58 4.20
N GLY A 110 35.73 -10.55 3.47
CA GLY A 110 36.01 -9.15 3.80
C GLY A 110 35.41 -8.73 5.14
N LEU A 111 34.14 -9.08 5.39
CA LEU A 111 33.44 -8.78 6.65
C LEU A 111 34.11 -9.43 7.86
N LEU A 112 34.50 -10.71 7.76
CA LEU A 112 35.23 -11.41 8.81
C LEU A 112 36.53 -10.69 9.17
N THR A 113 37.29 -10.31 8.14
CA THR A 113 38.57 -9.61 8.30
C THR A 113 38.39 -8.24 8.94
N SER A 114 37.44 -7.44 8.46
CA SER A 114 37.23 -6.07 8.94
C SER A 114 36.56 -5.98 10.30
N ARG A 115 35.64 -6.90 10.63
CA ARG A 115 34.93 -6.90 11.92
C ARG A 115 35.82 -7.38 13.06
N GLY A 116 36.70 -8.35 12.81
CA GLY A 116 37.69 -8.79 13.80
C GLY A 116 37.11 -9.34 15.11
N LEU A 117 35.87 -9.84 15.09
CA LEU A 117 35.12 -10.25 16.29
C LEU A 117 35.44 -11.68 16.77
N GLY A 118 36.39 -12.36 16.12
CA GLY A 118 36.78 -13.73 16.46
C GLY A 118 35.76 -14.81 16.03
N GLU A 119 34.72 -14.46 15.27
CA GLU A 119 33.81 -15.43 14.68
C GLU A 119 34.48 -16.17 13.52
N THR A 120 34.20 -17.46 13.40
CA THR A 120 34.63 -18.28 12.26
C THR A 120 33.74 -18.01 11.05
N LYS A 121 34.23 -18.33 9.85
CA LYS A 121 33.44 -18.26 8.62
C LYS A 121 32.14 -19.06 8.72
N ALA A 122 32.19 -20.26 9.29
CA ALA A 122 31.00 -21.08 9.50
C ALA A 122 29.96 -20.41 10.41
N GLN A 123 30.40 -19.76 11.50
CA GLN A 123 29.51 -19.03 12.40
C GLN A 123 28.85 -17.82 11.73
N LEU A 124 29.61 -17.03 10.95
CA LEU A 124 29.04 -15.89 10.23
C LEU A 124 28.08 -16.34 9.12
N VAL A 125 28.45 -17.37 8.35
CA VAL A 125 27.57 -17.96 7.33
C VAL A 125 26.24 -18.40 7.93
N GLN A 126 26.28 -19.13 9.05
CA GLN A 126 25.05 -19.58 9.70
C GLN A 126 24.21 -18.39 10.16
N LYS A 127 24.82 -17.39 10.79
CA LYS A 127 24.12 -16.17 11.24
C LYS A 127 23.47 -15.42 10.07
N ILE A 128 24.14 -15.33 8.92
CA ILE A 128 23.58 -14.70 7.71
C ILE A 128 22.34 -15.46 7.25
N ILE A 129 22.40 -16.79 7.19
CA ILE A 129 21.26 -17.64 6.78
C ILE A 129 20.11 -17.51 7.76
N ASP A 130 20.38 -17.59 9.07
CA ASP A 130 19.35 -17.46 10.11
C ASP A 130 18.63 -16.09 10.00
N ASN A 131 19.40 -15.01 9.81
CA ASN A 131 18.84 -13.67 9.63
C ASN A 131 18.04 -13.55 8.33
N ALA A 132 18.52 -14.13 7.23
CA ALA A 132 17.83 -14.12 5.94
C ALA A 132 16.50 -14.89 6.01
N ASP A 133 16.49 -16.04 6.67
CA ASP A 133 15.28 -16.86 6.85
C ASP A 133 14.26 -16.14 7.77
N LEU A 134 14.72 -15.53 8.86
CA LEU A 134 13.87 -14.70 9.73
C LEU A 134 13.27 -13.50 8.98
N TRP A 135 14.09 -12.80 8.18
CA TRP A 135 13.65 -11.71 7.33
C TRP A 135 12.60 -12.18 6.32
N ALA A 136 12.86 -13.30 5.63
CA ALA A 136 11.96 -13.84 4.62
C ALA A 136 10.58 -14.15 5.21
N VAL A 137 10.52 -14.76 6.39
CA VAL A 137 9.25 -15.03 7.10
C VAL A 137 8.54 -13.71 7.43
N ALA A 138 9.20 -12.80 8.16
CA ALA A 138 8.59 -11.54 8.59
C ALA A 138 8.11 -10.67 7.42
N TYR A 139 8.93 -10.56 6.36
CA TYR A 139 8.58 -9.78 5.18
C TYR A 139 7.43 -10.45 4.40
N SER A 140 7.41 -11.77 4.29
CA SER A 140 6.36 -12.48 3.54
C SER A 140 4.97 -12.29 4.15
N ASP A 141 4.88 -12.23 5.48
CA ASP A 141 3.62 -12.00 6.18
C ASP A 141 3.03 -10.63 5.83
N VAL A 142 3.86 -9.58 5.93
CA VAL A 142 3.44 -8.20 5.64
C VAL A 142 3.14 -8.01 4.15
N LEU A 143 4.00 -8.54 3.28
CA LEU A 143 3.83 -8.45 1.83
C LEU A 143 2.54 -9.14 1.39
N GLY A 144 2.23 -10.31 1.96
CA GLY A 144 1.01 -11.05 1.66
C GLY A 144 -0.25 -10.27 2.03
N VAL A 145 -0.27 -9.64 3.21
CA VAL A 145 -1.37 -8.77 3.65
C VAL A 145 -1.54 -7.58 2.70
N TYR A 146 -0.45 -6.90 2.34
CA TYR A 146 -0.47 -5.79 1.37
C TYR A 146 -1.03 -6.24 0.01
N GLN A 147 -0.53 -7.34 -0.55
CA GLN A 147 -0.98 -7.87 -1.84
C GLN A 147 -2.46 -8.25 -1.83
N ASN A 148 -2.95 -8.85 -0.74
CA ASN A 148 -4.36 -9.17 -0.57
C ASN A 148 -5.24 -7.90 -0.57
N ARG A 149 -4.84 -6.88 0.20
CA ARG A 149 -5.54 -5.58 0.25
C ARG A 149 -5.58 -4.92 -1.13
N VAL A 150 -4.43 -4.79 -1.80
CA VAL A 150 -4.34 -4.20 -3.15
C VAL A 150 -5.22 -4.95 -4.15
N LYS A 151 -5.24 -6.28 -4.11
CA LYS A 151 -6.09 -7.10 -5.00
C LYS A 151 -7.58 -6.84 -4.77
N ARG A 152 -8.01 -6.75 -3.52
CA ARG A 152 -9.41 -6.45 -3.16
C ARG A 152 -9.80 -5.04 -3.57
N ILE A 153 -8.93 -4.05 -3.31
CA ILE A 153 -9.15 -2.64 -3.66
C ILE A 153 -9.26 -2.47 -5.19
N ASN A 154 -8.36 -3.09 -5.95
CA ASN A 154 -8.33 -3.00 -7.41
C ASN A 154 -9.33 -3.93 -8.11
N SER A 155 -10.16 -4.68 -7.38
CA SER A 155 -11.15 -5.54 -8.01
C SER A 155 -12.12 -4.69 -8.86
N PRO A 156 -12.39 -5.10 -10.12
CA PRO A 156 -13.34 -4.39 -10.98
C PRO A 156 -14.78 -4.51 -10.47
N THR A 157 -15.05 -5.44 -9.54
CA THR A 157 -16.35 -5.64 -8.91
C THR A 157 -16.41 -5.14 -7.48
N ALA A 158 -15.35 -4.47 -6.99
CA ALA A 158 -15.38 -3.91 -5.64
C ALA A 158 -16.47 -2.85 -5.53
N THR A 159 -17.24 -2.93 -4.45
CA THR A 159 -18.24 -1.94 -4.04
C THR A 159 -17.64 -0.96 -3.03
N LEU A 160 -18.31 0.17 -2.76
CA LEU A 160 -17.89 1.08 -1.68
C LEU A 160 -17.71 0.32 -0.35
N ALA A 161 -18.67 -0.55 0.00
CA ALA A 161 -18.61 -1.34 1.23
C ALA A 161 -17.41 -2.29 1.28
N ASP A 162 -16.99 -2.84 0.13
CA ASP A 162 -15.78 -3.67 0.07
C ASP A 162 -14.52 -2.87 0.37
N ILE A 163 -14.43 -1.63 -0.14
CA ILE A 163 -13.29 -0.75 0.10
C ILE A 163 -13.29 -0.25 1.55
N GLU A 164 -14.45 0.16 2.08
CA GLU A 164 -14.62 0.54 3.49
C GLU A 164 -14.21 -0.60 4.44
N ALA A 165 -14.56 -1.85 4.10
CA ALA A 165 -14.14 -3.02 4.87
C ALA A 165 -12.62 -3.22 4.84
N VAL A 166 -11.95 -3.01 3.70
CA VAL A 166 -10.47 -3.06 3.63
C VAL A 166 -9.84 -1.97 4.49
N ILE A 167 -10.40 -0.76 4.49
CA ILE A 167 -9.92 0.36 5.32
C ILE A 167 -10.09 0.04 6.82
N ALA A 168 -11.23 -0.53 7.21
CA ALA A 168 -11.46 -0.93 8.60
C ALA A 168 -10.44 -1.99 9.10
N GLU A 169 -9.89 -2.83 8.21
CA GLU A 169 -8.81 -3.77 8.54
C GLU A 169 -7.42 -3.11 8.71
N MET A 170 -7.29 -1.84 8.33
CA MET A 170 -6.06 -1.04 8.43
C MET A 170 -6.05 -0.16 9.69
N GLU A 171 -7.21 0.10 10.30
CA GLU A 171 -7.30 0.83 11.55
C GLU A 171 -6.62 0.07 12.70
N PRO A 172 -5.84 0.76 13.56
CA PRO A 172 -5.23 0.13 14.72
C PRO A 172 -6.32 -0.37 15.68
N VAL A 173 -6.17 -1.61 16.15
CA VAL A 173 -7.04 -2.15 17.20
C VAL A 173 -6.79 -1.35 18.49
N ALA A 174 -7.84 -0.69 18.99
CA ALA A 174 -7.82 0.12 20.22
C ALA A 174 -7.56 -0.71 21.49
#